data_AF-A0A939YNX8-F1
#
_entry.id   AF-A0A939YNX8-F1
#
_cell.length_a   1.000
_cell.length_b   1.000
_cell.length_c   1.000
_cell.angle_alpha   90.00
_cell.angle_beta   90.00
_cell.angle_gamma   90.00
#
_symmetry.space_group_name_H-M   'P 1'
#
loop_
_entity.id
_entity.type
_entity.pdbx_description
1 polymer ?
#
loop_
_entity_poly.entity_id
_entity_poly.type
_entity_poly.pdbx_seq_one_letter_code
_entity_poly.pdbx_strand_id
1 'polypeptide(L)'
;MLTARQIKALRYYIGDVSGNQPFWSNGKAYVVLNALFFPGIAAEVSRAAEGKYLDPELLSDTLRLEELLRDLLSAFQSCTVSSPVKTFRVERMSDFSLCRSRKTTVSFTSTSTDGYLSSYSDRKGIALLEFLLHPGVPCIDVATELPHYAKPEEAEILLPPALCLDIEEAPLTEEHLAIKDSDGLPPQIRCVIRPSTILSPPERLERAVPEGSEAGMRVYEALNSGKRPSAEDITLYSNWKADFIANLFSV
;
A
#
# COMPACT_ATOMS: atom_id res chain seq x y z
N MET A 1 -19.30 7.31 -8.69
CA MET A 1 -19.55 5.88 -9.01
C MET A 1 -18.42 5.40 -9.89
N LEU A 2 -17.73 4.35 -9.45
CA LEU A 2 -16.58 3.78 -10.15
C LEU A 2 -16.97 3.08 -11.46
N THR A 3 -16.06 3.10 -12.43
CA THR A 3 -16.17 2.33 -13.68
C THR A 3 -15.91 0.84 -13.44
N ALA A 4 -16.31 -0.03 -14.38
CA ALA A 4 -16.05 -1.47 -14.27
C ALA A 4 -14.55 -1.81 -14.14
N ARG A 5 -13.69 -1.04 -14.80
CA ARG A 5 -12.22 -1.19 -14.70
C ARG A 5 -11.71 -0.84 -13.30
N GLN A 6 -12.15 0.28 -12.75
CA GLN A 6 -11.82 0.73 -11.40
C GLN A 6 -12.32 -0.28 -10.34
N ILE A 7 -13.54 -0.78 -10.47
CA ILE A 7 -14.10 -1.82 -9.58
C ILE A 7 -13.26 -3.09 -9.63
N LYS A 8 -12.85 -3.53 -10.83
CA LYS A 8 -11.99 -4.70 -10.98
C LYS A 8 -10.62 -4.49 -10.33
N ALA A 9 -10.01 -3.33 -10.53
CA ALA A 9 -8.72 -2.97 -9.93
C ALA A 9 -8.81 -2.93 -8.39
N LEU A 10 -9.85 -2.29 -7.85
CA LEU A 10 -10.12 -2.21 -6.42
C LEU A 10 -10.30 -3.60 -5.80
N ARG A 11 -11.17 -4.44 -6.39
CA ARG A 11 -11.40 -5.82 -5.94
C ARG A 11 -10.11 -6.63 -5.88
N TYR A 12 -9.30 -6.55 -6.93
CA TYR A 12 -8.02 -7.24 -6.98
C TYR A 12 -7.05 -6.74 -5.91
N TYR A 13 -6.95 -5.43 -5.73
CA TYR A 13 -6.09 -4.84 -4.72
C TYR A 13 -6.48 -5.28 -3.30
N ILE A 14 -7.75 -5.22 -2.91
CA ILE A 14 -8.20 -5.60 -1.55
C ILE A 14 -8.22 -7.14 -1.33
N GLY A 15 -7.86 -7.91 -2.35
CA GLY A 15 -7.85 -9.37 -2.31
C GLY A 15 -9.23 -10.02 -2.41
N ASP A 16 -10.26 -9.27 -2.85
CA ASP A 16 -11.58 -9.79 -3.20
C ASP A 16 -11.55 -10.36 -4.63
N VAL A 17 -10.78 -11.44 -4.78
CA VAL A 17 -10.53 -12.11 -6.06
C VAL A 17 -11.45 -13.31 -6.24
N SER A 18 -11.88 -13.52 -7.49
CA SER A 18 -12.62 -14.71 -7.89
C SER A 18 -12.13 -15.22 -9.25
N GLY A 19 -12.12 -16.55 -9.43
CA GLY A 19 -11.70 -17.21 -10.67
C GLY A 19 -10.22 -17.61 -10.70
N ASN A 20 -9.80 -18.17 -11.85
CA ASN A 20 -8.52 -18.89 -12.00
C ASN A 20 -7.55 -18.20 -12.97
N GLN A 21 -7.75 -16.93 -13.33
CA GLN A 21 -6.80 -16.24 -14.19
C GLN A 21 -5.53 -15.90 -13.38
N PRO A 22 -4.33 -16.36 -13.76
CA PRO A 22 -3.13 -16.29 -12.93
C PRO A 22 -2.85 -14.89 -12.37
N PHE A 23 -2.89 -13.86 -13.21
CA PHE A 23 -2.68 -12.47 -12.79
C PHE A 23 -3.75 -12.00 -11.79
N TRP A 24 -5.03 -12.38 -11.96
CA TRP A 24 -6.15 -11.87 -11.15
C TRP A 24 -6.55 -12.77 -9.98
N SER A 25 -5.88 -13.91 -9.79
CA SER A 25 -6.26 -14.90 -8.77
C SER A 25 -5.50 -14.77 -7.45
N ASN A 26 -4.49 -13.91 -7.36
CA ASN A 26 -3.72 -13.75 -6.13
C ASN A 26 -4.41 -12.80 -5.14
N GLY A 27 -5.08 -13.38 -4.13
CA GLY A 27 -5.75 -12.62 -3.06
C GLY A 27 -4.83 -11.85 -2.11
N LYS A 28 -3.50 -11.92 -2.29
CA LYS A 28 -2.49 -11.17 -1.53
C LYS A 28 -1.64 -10.25 -2.41
N ALA A 29 -2.12 -9.91 -3.61
CA ALA A 29 -1.41 -9.03 -4.55
C ALA A 29 -1.01 -7.68 -3.93
N TYR A 30 -1.80 -7.12 -3.00
CA TYR A 30 -1.49 -5.88 -2.30
C TYR A 30 -0.11 -5.85 -1.62
N VAL A 31 0.45 -7.01 -1.27
CA VAL A 31 1.80 -7.13 -0.68
C VAL A 31 2.84 -6.57 -1.66
N VAL A 32 2.79 -7.03 -2.90
CA VAL A 32 3.67 -6.59 -4.00
C VAL A 32 3.27 -5.20 -4.47
N LEU A 33 1.97 -4.97 -4.73
CA LEU A 33 1.48 -3.69 -5.25
C LEU A 33 1.88 -2.51 -4.36
N ASN A 34 1.85 -2.68 -3.03
CA ASN A 34 2.30 -1.64 -2.11
C ASN A 34 3.83 -1.52 -2.05
N ALA A 35 4.57 -2.64 -2.08
CA ALA A 35 6.03 -2.62 -2.04
C ALA A 35 6.64 -1.87 -3.24
N LEU A 36 5.96 -1.87 -4.39
CA LEU A 36 6.34 -1.12 -5.59
C LEU A 36 6.46 0.40 -5.36
N PHE A 37 5.78 0.98 -4.36
CA PHE A 37 5.88 2.43 -4.10
C PHE A 37 7.06 2.81 -3.18
N PHE A 38 7.69 1.83 -2.53
CA PHE A 38 8.82 2.08 -1.63
C PHE A 38 10.13 2.14 -2.42
N PRO A 39 11.09 3.01 -2.05
CA PRO A 39 12.40 3.04 -2.68
C PRO A 39 13.23 1.80 -2.34
N GLY A 40 14.13 1.40 -3.25
CA GLY A 40 15.03 0.27 -3.04
C GLY A 40 14.28 -1.05 -2.88
N ILE A 41 14.73 -1.96 -2.00
CA ILE A 41 14.05 -3.25 -1.75
C ILE A 41 13.69 -3.49 -0.27
N ALA A 42 13.77 -2.45 0.56
CA ALA A 42 13.61 -2.60 2.01
C ALA A 42 12.21 -3.10 2.40
N ALA A 43 11.18 -2.64 1.69
CA ALA A 43 9.82 -3.13 1.88
C ALA A 43 9.77 -4.64 1.57
N GLU A 44 10.18 -5.06 0.39
CA GLU A 44 10.21 -6.47 -0.04
C GLU A 44 10.93 -7.37 0.96
N VAL A 45 12.11 -6.95 1.46
CA VAL A 45 12.86 -7.67 2.49
C VAL A 45 12.04 -7.82 3.77
N SER A 46 11.38 -6.77 4.25
CA SER A 46 10.54 -6.83 5.46
C SER A 46 9.34 -7.79 5.28
N ARG A 47 8.66 -7.75 4.13
CA ARG A 47 7.52 -8.62 3.83
C ARG A 47 7.96 -10.09 3.77
N ALA A 48 9.07 -10.38 3.09
CA ALA A 48 9.61 -11.73 3.02
C ALA A 48 10.04 -12.27 4.39
N ALA A 49 10.66 -11.43 5.23
CA ALA A 49 11.04 -11.79 6.60
C ALA A 49 9.83 -12.11 7.50
N GLU A 50 8.68 -11.49 7.23
CA GLU A 50 7.38 -11.78 7.87
C GLU A 50 6.65 -12.99 7.24
N GLY A 51 7.31 -13.74 6.34
CA GLY A 51 6.74 -14.89 5.66
C GLY A 51 5.69 -14.55 4.61
N LYS A 52 5.64 -13.30 4.14
CA LYS A 52 4.75 -12.89 3.04
C LYS A 52 5.39 -13.27 1.71
N TYR A 53 4.62 -13.96 0.88
CA TYR A 53 5.04 -14.31 -0.47
C TYR A 53 4.99 -13.09 -1.39
N LEU A 54 6.10 -12.82 -2.08
CA LEU A 54 6.22 -11.80 -3.12
C LEU A 54 6.00 -12.46 -4.47
N ASP A 55 4.86 -12.23 -5.11
CA ASP A 55 4.50 -12.90 -6.36
C ASP A 55 5.29 -12.36 -7.57
N PRO A 56 6.22 -13.13 -8.17
CA PRO A 56 7.01 -12.67 -9.31
C PRO A 56 6.15 -12.47 -10.57
N GLU A 57 5.04 -13.20 -10.71
CA GLU A 57 4.18 -13.12 -11.91
C GLU A 57 3.49 -11.75 -12.04
N LEU A 58 3.38 -10.98 -10.95
CA LEU A 58 2.91 -9.61 -11.03
C LEU A 58 3.83 -8.70 -11.85
N LEU A 59 5.12 -9.04 -11.94
CA LEU A 59 6.12 -8.27 -12.68
C LEU A 59 6.33 -8.79 -14.12
N SER A 60 5.74 -9.95 -14.48
CA SER A 60 5.92 -10.55 -15.80
C SER A 60 5.10 -9.84 -16.90
N ASP A 61 4.02 -9.13 -16.52
CA ASP A 61 3.18 -8.32 -17.41
C ASP A 61 3.11 -6.86 -16.92
N THR A 62 4.19 -6.11 -17.17
CA THR A 62 4.35 -4.72 -16.71
C THR A 62 3.30 -3.77 -17.25
N LEU A 63 2.84 -3.98 -18.49
CA LEU A 63 1.77 -3.17 -19.10
C LEU A 63 0.46 -3.37 -18.35
N ARG A 64 0.07 -4.62 -18.07
CA ARG A 64 -1.16 -4.89 -17.31
C ARG A 64 -1.06 -4.40 -15.87
N LEU A 65 0.11 -4.53 -15.25
CA LEU A 65 0.39 -3.95 -13.93
C LEU A 65 0.21 -2.43 -13.94
N GLU A 66 0.72 -1.74 -14.97
CA GLU A 66 0.55 -0.31 -15.15
C GLU A 66 -0.93 0.07 -15.29
N GLU A 67 -1.67 -0.62 -16.16
CA GLU A 67 -3.10 -0.41 -16.36
C GLU A 67 -3.90 -0.61 -15.07
N LEU A 68 -3.61 -1.67 -14.31
CA LEU A 68 -4.22 -1.95 -13.01
C LEU A 68 -4.03 -0.76 -12.05
N LEU A 69 -2.78 -0.31 -11.90
CA LEU A 69 -2.45 0.75 -10.95
C LEU A 69 -3.02 2.10 -11.39
N ARG A 70 -3.02 2.40 -12.69
CA ARG A 70 -3.68 3.60 -13.24
C ARG A 70 -5.18 3.59 -13.03
N ASP A 71 -5.83 2.44 -13.25
CA ASP A 71 -7.26 2.29 -13.00
C ASP A 71 -7.55 2.53 -11.50
N LEU A 72 -6.77 1.94 -10.59
CA LEU A 72 -6.94 2.16 -9.15
C LEU A 72 -6.66 3.62 -8.74
N LEU A 73 -5.58 4.24 -9.24
CA LEU A 73 -5.28 5.65 -8.95
C LEU A 73 -6.38 6.58 -9.45
N SER A 74 -6.93 6.33 -10.63
CA SER A 74 -8.02 7.15 -11.20
C SER A 74 -9.31 7.06 -10.39
N ALA A 75 -9.55 5.96 -9.65
CA ALA A 75 -10.72 5.82 -8.79
C ALA A 75 -10.78 6.91 -7.71
N PHE A 76 -9.63 7.31 -7.16
CA PHE A 76 -9.53 8.38 -6.15
C PHE A 76 -9.89 9.77 -6.68
N GLN A 77 -9.91 9.99 -7.99
CA GLN A 77 -10.36 11.25 -8.57
C GLN A 77 -11.88 11.44 -8.46
N SER A 78 -12.61 10.33 -8.31
CA SER A 78 -14.08 10.31 -8.25
C SER A 78 -14.62 10.01 -6.85
N CYS A 79 -13.75 9.73 -5.88
CA CYS A 79 -14.12 9.32 -4.53
C CYS A 79 -13.41 10.20 -3.50
N THR A 80 -14.22 10.86 -2.66
CA THR A 80 -13.76 11.71 -1.57
C THR A 80 -14.66 11.49 -0.35
N VAL A 81 -14.11 11.73 0.84
CA VAL A 81 -14.92 11.79 2.06
C VAL A 81 -16.01 12.86 1.93
N SER A 82 -17.26 12.50 2.22
CA SER A 82 -18.41 13.43 2.20
C SER A 82 -18.69 14.06 3.57
N SER A 83 -18.34 13.37 4.65
CA SER A 83 -18.51 13.80 6.04
C SER A 83 -17.29 13.41 6.88
N PRO A 84 -16.90 14.21 7.92
CA PRO A 84 -15.75 13.88 8.74
C PRO A 84 -15.77 12.43 9.23
N VAL A 85 -14.68 11.69 9.00
CA VAL A 85 -14.54 10.30 9.41
C VAL A 85 -13.19 10.08 10.07
N LYS A 86 -13.20 9.27 11.13
CA LYS A 86 -11.99 8.83 11.81
C LYS A 86 -11.71 7.39 11.40
N THR A 87 -10.47 7.12 11.02
CA THR A 87 -10.02 5.76 10.68
C THR A 87 -8.70 5.43 11.36
N PHE A 88 -8.39 4.16 11.47
CA PHE A 88 -7.27 3.64 12.23
C PHE A 88 -6.45 2.68 11.40
N ARG A 89 -5.15 2.68 11.65
CA ARG A 89 -4.20 1.76 11.01
C ARG A 89 -3.08 1.43 11.96
N VAL A 90 -2.85 0.14 12.15
CA VAL A 90 -1.54 -0.35 12.61
C VAL A 90 -0.62 -0.29 11.38
N GLU A 91 0.58 0.26 11.49
CA GLU A 91 1.53 0.37 10.39
C GLU A 91 2.90 -0.18 10.81
N ARG A 92 3.70 -0.69 9.86
CA ARG A 92 5.10 -1.01 10.15
C ARG A 92 5.86 0.27 10.48
N MET A 93 6.65 0.26 11.53
CA MET A 93 7.43 1.44 11.93
C MET A 93 8.40 1.87 10.81
N SER A 94 8.96 0.93 10.05
CA SER A 94 9.78 1.21 8.87
C SER A 94 9.02 2.03 7.81
N ASP A 95 7.78 1.65 7.53
CA ASP A 95 6.96 2.25 6.50
C ASP A 95 6.47 3.62 6.97
N PHE A 96 6.02 3.71 8.23
CA PHE A 96 5.63 4.97 8.87
C PHE A 96 6.78 5.98 8.91
N SER A 97 8.02 5.55 9.21
CA SER A 97 9.18 6.44 9.21
C SER A 97 9.38 7.12 7.84
N LEU A 98 9.11 6.39 6.75
CA LEU A 98 9.17 6.95 5.41
C LEU A 98 8.01 7.92 5.16
N CYS A 99 6.78 7.56 5.53
CA CYS A 99 5.63 8.47 5.44
C CYS A 99 5.87 9.78 6.21
N ARG A 100 6.44 9.68 7.42
CA ARG A 100 6.76 10.83 8.28
C ARG A 100 7.81 11.75 7.66
N SER A 101 8.89 11.17 7.13
CA SER A 101 9.94 11.96 6.48
C SER A 101 9.46 12.65 5.19
N ARG A 102 8.60 11.99 4.42
CA ARG A 102 8.02 12.53 3.18
C ARG A 102 6.77 13.39 3.38
N LYS A 103 6.22 13.41 4.59
CA LYS A 103 4.92 14.02 4.91
C LYS A 103 3.81 13.62 3.93
N THR A 104 3.85 12.38 3.45
CA THR A 104 2.90 11.83 2.48
C THR A 104 2.68 10.34 2.74
N THR A 105 1.54 9.79 2.31
CA THR A 105 1.42 8.34 2.14
C THR A 105 2.40 7.87 1.05
N VAL A 106 3.07 6.75 1.29
CA VAL A 106 4.02 6.18 0.31
C VAL A 106 3.28 5.32 -0.72
N SER A 107 2.48 4.36 -0.25
CA SER A 107 1.66 3.47 -1.07
C SER A 107 0.17 3.70 -0.83
N PHE A 108 -0.68 2.92 -1.49
CA PHE A 108 -2.07 2.78 -1.04
C PHE A 108 -2.09 2.38 0.44
N THR A 109 -2.92 3.08 1.21
CA THR A 109 -2.93 2.97 2.67
C THR A 109 -4.33 2.57 3.10
N SER A 110 -4.49 1.29 3.45
CA SER A 110 -5.76 0.74 3.95
C SER A 110 -5.94 1.11 5.42
N THR A 111 -7.06 1.73 5.77
CA THR A 111 -7.44 2.09 7.15
C THR A 111 -8.82 1.54 7.48
N SER A 112 -9.16 1.44 8.76
CA SER A 112 -10.46 0.90 9.21
C SER A 112 -11.22 1.92 10.04
N THR A 113 -12.54 1.99 9.89
CA THR A 113 -13.39 2.74 10.84
C THR A 113 -13.66 1.99 12.14
N ASP A 114 -13.34 0.69 12.23
CA ASP A 114 -13.64 -0.18 13.37
C ASP A 114 -12.49 -0.26 14.40
N GLY A 115 -11.60 0.74 14.42
CA GLY A 115 -10.47 0.78 15.35
C GLY A 115 -9.22 0.05 14.85
N TYR A 116 -8.27 -0.18 15.76
CA TYR A 116 -7.04 -0.92 15.43
C TYR A 116 -7.33 -2.42 15.33
N LEU A 117 -7.43 -2.94 14.10
CA LEU A 117 -7.69 -4.35 13.87
C LEU A 117 -6.53 -5.23 14.37
N SER A 118 -6.88 -6.33 15.06
CA SER A 118 -5.92 -7.29 15.64
C SER A 118 -5.20 -8.15 14.58
N SER A 119 -5.74 -8.22 13.37
CA SER A 119 -5.18 -8.90 12.20
C SER A 119 -3.80 -8.36 11.76
N TYR A 120 -3.35 -7.24 12.34
CA TYR A 120 -2.08 -6.57 12.04
C TYR A 120 -0.94 -6.85 13.02
N SER A 121 -1.13 -7.82 13.92
CA SER A 121 -0.11 -8.36 14.83
C SER A 121 0.97 -9.19 14.11
N ASP A 122 0.84 -9.39 12.80
CA ASP A 122 1.76 -10.15 11.95
C ASP A 122 2.99 -9.35 11.47
N ARG A 123 3.16 -8.13 11.97
CA ARG A 123 4.21 -7.17 11.57
C ARG A 123 5.22 -6.99 12.67
N LYS A 124 6.49 -6.76 12.30
CA LYS A 124 7.56 -6.47 13.26
C LYS A 124 7.73 -4.96 13.45
N GLY A 125 7.65 -4.48 14.69
CA GLY A 125 7.74 -3.08 15.05
C GLY A 125 6.59 -2.25 14.48
N ILE A 126 5.64 -1.84 15.33
CA ILE A 126 4.41 -1.18 14.88
C ILE A 126 4.27 0.27 15.36
N ALA A 127 3.61 1.07 14.52
CA ALA A 127 3.10 2.40 14.82
C ALA A 127 1.57 2.38 14.77
N LEU A 128 0.91 3.14 15.65
CA LEU A 128 -0.54 3.31 15.64
C LEU A 128 -0.90 4.65 15.00
N LEU A 129 -1.66 4.61 13.91
CA LEU A 129 -2.03 5.79 13.13
C LEU A 129 -3.54 6.01 13.22
N GLU A 130 -3.94 7.20 13.62
CA GLU A 130 -5.33 7.66 13.63
C GLU A 130 -5.48 8.76 12.57
N PHE A 131 -6.25 8.50 11.52
CA PHE A 131 -6.48 9.46 10.44
C PHE A 131 -7.81 10.19 10.65
N LEU A 132 -7.76 11.52 10.64
CA LEU A 132 -8.92 12.41 10.71
C LEU A 132 -9.20 12.92 9.29
N LEU A 133 -10.09 12.24 8.57
CA LEU A 133 -10.42 12.61 7.19
C LEU A 133 -11.53 13.65 7.19
N HIS A 134 -11.26 14.83 6.64
CA HIS A 134 -12.24 15.88 6.46
C HIS A 134 -12.91 15.79 5.07
N PRO A 135 -14.08 16.42 4.87
CA PRO A 135 -14.75 16.42 3.58
C PRO A 135 -13.83 16.90 2.44
N GLY A 136 -13.86 16.18 1.32
CA GLY A 136 -13.03 16.47 0.15
C GLY A 136 -11.67 15.76 0.13
N VAL A 137 -11.25 15.10 1.21
CA VAL A 137 -10.05 14.25 1.19
C VAL A 137 -10.27 13.06 0.24
N PRO A 138 -9.38 12.82 -0.74
CA PRO A 138 -9.47 11.66 -1.63
C PRO A 138 -9.35 10.34 -0.88
N CYS A 139 -10.33 9.47 -1.03
CA CYS A 139 -10.36 8.14 -0.44
C CYS A 139 -11.39 7.26 -1.15
N ILE A 140 -11.33 5.95 -0.94
CA ILE A 140 -12.37 5.01 -1.37
C ILE A 140 -12.95 4.35 -0.12
N ASP A 141 -14.24 4.55 0.13
CA ASP A 141 -14.99 3.69 1.05
C ASP A 141 -15.36 2.41 0.30
N VAL A 142 -14.71 1.31 0.67
CA VAL A 142 -14.79 0.04 -0.07
C VAL A 142 -16.20 -0.54 0.01
N ALA A 143 -16.86 -0.43 1.17
CA ALA A 143 -18.21 -0.97 1.37
C ALA A 143 -19.26 -0.17 0.59
N THR A 144 -19.03 1.13 0.40
CA THR A 144 -19.92 2.00 -0.37
C THR A 144 -19.74 1.83 -1.89
N GLU A 145 -18.50 1.66 -2.37
CA GLU A 145 -18.21 1.63 -3.82
C GLU A 145 -18.32 0.22 -4.44
N LEU A 146 -18.20 -0.85 -3.66
CA LEU A 146 -18.35 -2.22 -4.16
C LEU A 146 -19.79 -2.74 -3.97
N PRO A 147 -20.44 -3.28 -5.02
CA PRO A 147 -21.77 -3.88 -4.90
C PRO A 147 -21.84 -5.07 -3.93
N HIS A 148 -20.72 -5.76 -3.76
CA HIS A 148 -20.54 -6.84 -2.80
C HIS A 148 -19.09 -6.79 -2.34
N TYR A 149 -18.88 -6.55 -1.05
CA TYR A 149 -17.57 -6.54 -0.42
C TYR A 149 -17.42 -7.81 0.42
N ALA A 150 -16.38 -8.60 0.16
CA ALA A 150 -16.17 -9.88 0.83
C ALA A 150 -15.75 -9.78 2.30
N LYS A 151 -15.29 -8.60 2.76
CA LYS A 151 -14.77 -8.38 4.12
C LYS A 151 -15.36 -7.13 4.78
N PRO A 152 -16.69 -6.99 4.85
CA PRO A 152 -17.34 -5.79 5.37
C PRO A 152 -16.92 -5.45 6.81
N GLU A 153 -16.50 -6.45 7.58
CA GLU A 153 -15.97 -6.31 8.94
C GLU A 153 -14.65 -5.53 9.02
N GLU A 154 -13.86 -5.48 7.94
CA GLU A 154 -12.64 -4.66 7.92
C GLU A 154 -12.98 -3.16 7.91
N ALA A 155 -14.22 -2.80 7.53
CA ALA A 155 -14.72 -1.42 7.44
C ALA A 155 -13.71 -0.49 6.76
N GLU A 156 -13.22 -0.94 5.61
CA GLU A 156 -12.02 -0.40 4.95
C GLU A 156 -12.30 0.94 4.26
N ILE A 157 -11.49 1.94 4.62
CA ILE A 157 -11.29 3.16 3.84
C ILE A 157 -9.88 3.10 3.26
N LEU A 158 -9.79 3.12 1.93
CA LEU A 158 -8.51 3.13 1.23
C LEU A 158 -8.08 4.57 0.95
N LEU A 159 -6.83 4.90 1.25
CA LEU A 159 -6.20 6.19 0.93
C LEU A 159 -5.20 6.02 -0.22
N PRO A 160 -5.09 7.00 -1.13
CA PRO A 160 -4.14 6.93 -2.24
C PRO A 160 -2.69 7.14 -1.77
N PRO A 161 -1.69 6.72 -2.56
CA PRO A 161 -0.31 7.18 -2.42
C PRO A 161 -0.19 8.69 -2.67
N ALA A 162 0.90 9.29 -2.19
CA ALA A 162 1.22 10.71 -2.33
C ALA A 162 0.20 11.69 -1.69
N LEU A 163 -0.64 11.22 -0.77
CA LEU A 163 -1.56 12.06 0.00
C LEU A 163 -0.78 12.83 1.07
N CYS A 164 -0.80 14.17 1.04
CA CYS A 164 -0.16 15.03 2.03
C CYS A 164 -0.65 14.75 3.45
N LEU A 165 0.27 14.65 4.40
CA LEU A 165 0.00 14.33 5.80
C LEU A 165 0.53 15.44 6.71
N ASP A 166 -0.35 16.01 7.52
CA ASP A 166 0.05 16.65 8.77
C ASP A 166 0.03 15.59 9.89
N ILE A 167 1.14 15.45 10.60
CA ILE A 167 1.39 14.34 11.53
C ILE A 167 1.73 14.91 12.90
N GLU A 168 0.91 14.56 13.88
CA GLU A 168 1.05 14.96 15.27
C GLU A 168 1.29 13.69 16.10
N GLU A 169 2.41 13.63 16.84
CA GLU A 169 2.63 12.53 17.79
C GLU A 169 1.70 12.68 19.00
N ALA A 170 1.14 11.57 19.45
CA ALA A 170 0.22 11.52 20.58
C ALA A 170 0.70 10.49 21.61
N PRO A 171 0.39 10.68 22.91
CA PRO A 171 0.77 9.73 23.93
C PRO A 171 0.08 8.37 23.71
N LEU A 172 0.82 7.31 24.00
CA LEU A 172 0.30 5.95 24.11
C LEU A 172 -0.43 5.80 25.45
N THR A 173 -1.58 5.12 25.43
CA THR A 173 -2.37 4.76 26.62
C THR A 173 -2.20 3.28 26.93
N GLU A 174 -2.70 2.82 28.09
CA GLU A 174 -2.66 1.39 28.45
C GLU A 174 -3.33 0.50 27.40
N GLU A 175 -4.46 0.93 26.84
CA GLU A 175 -5.16 0.23 25.75
C GLU A 175 -4.29 0.10 24.50
N HIS A 176 -3.58 1.17 24.13
CA HIS A 176 -2.66 1.13 22.98
C HIS A 176 -1.48 0.19 23.23
N LEU A 177 -0.94 0.17 24.45
CA LEU A 177 0.16 -0.70 24.83
C LEU A 177 -0.23 -2.18 24.85
N ALA A 178 -1.53 -2.51 24.90
CA ALA A 178 -2.03 -3.87 24.79
C ALA A 178 -1.95 -4.42 23.35
N ILE A 179 -1.90 -3.57 22.33
CA ILE A 179 -1.71 -3.97 20.94
C ILE A 179 -0.24 -4.40 20.75
N LYS A 180 -0.01 -5.63 20.29
CA LYS A 180 1.34 -6.19 20.15
C LYS A 180 1.72 -6.44 18.69
N ASP A 181 3.00 -6.29 18.41
CA ASP A 181 3.62 -6.70 17.16
C ASP A 181 3.91 -8.21 17.16
N SER A 182 4.52 -8.72 16.09
CA SER A 182 4.82 -10.16 15.92
C SER A 182 5.81 -10.71 16.95
N ASP A 183 6.60 -9.85 17.58
CA ASP A 183 7.57 -10.19 18.62
C ASP A 183 6.97 -10.01 20.04
N GLY A 184 5.67 -9.68 20.15
CA GLY A 184 5.00 -9.42 21.43
C GLY A 184 5.30 -8.05 22.04
N LEU A 185 5.94 -7.16 21.28
CA LEU A 185 6.32 -5.82 21.73
C LEU A 185 5.18 -4.81 21.51
N PRO A 186 5.02 -3.83 22.41
CA PRO A 186 4.02 -2.76 22.24
C PRO A 186 4.37 -1.85 21.05
N PRO A 187 3.43 -0.97 20.62
CA PRO A 187 3.70 -0.01 19.58
C PRO A 187 4.77 0.99 20.03
N GLN A 188 5.60 1.42 19.09
CA GLN A 188 6.67 2.38 19.37
C GLN A 188 6.14 3.81 19.46
N ILE A 189 5.04 4.10 18.76
CA ILE A 189 4.49 5.44 18.64
C ILE A 189 2.99 5.39 18.30
N ARG A 190 2.28 6.46 18.67
CA ARG A 190 0.96 6.78 18.17
C ARG A 190 0.98 8.17 17.51
N CYS A 191 0.31 8.30 16.38
CA CYS A 191 0.17 9.56 15.67
C CYS A 191 -1.28 9.83 15.29
N VAL A 192 -1.68 11.10 15.39
CA VAL A 192 -2.89 11.64 14.76
C VAL A 192 -2.48 12.29 13.45
N ILE A 193 -3.15 11.91 12.36
CA ILE A 193 -2.80 12.30 11.00
C ILE A 193 -3.98 13.03 10.37
N ARG A 194 -3.72 14.21 9.82
CA ARG A 194 -4.69 15.02 9.08
C ARG A 194 -4.27 15.07 7.61
N PRO A 195 -4.81 14.18 6.77
CA PRO A 195 -4.51 14.21 5.35
C PRO A 195 -5.21 15.39 4.66
N SER A 196 -4.63 15.87 3.56
CA SER A 196 -5.21 16.94 2.74
C SER A 196 -5.32 16.54 1.26
N THR A 197 -4.45 17.05 0.41
CA THR A 197 -4.50 16.82 -1.04
C THR A 197 -3.47 15.78 -1.48
N ILE A 198 -3.69 15.18 -2.65
CA ILE A 198 -2.67 14.37 -3.33
C ILE A 198 -1.65 15.35 -3.91
N LEU A 199 -0.36 15.12 -3.67
CA LEU A 199 0.69 15.88 -4.35
C LEU A 199 0.68 15.56 -5.83
N SER A 200 0.76 16.61 -6.65
CA SER A 200 1.11 16.44 -8.05
C SER A 200 2.52 15.87 -8.12
N PRO A 201 2.72 14.79 -8.87
CA PRO A 201 4.03 14.21 -9.04
C PRO A 201 4.92 15.11 -9.90
N PRO A 202 6.26 14.94 -9.81
CA PRO A 202 7.19 15.63 -10.70
C PRO A 202 6.95 15.25 -12.17
N GLU A 203 7.39 16.13 -13.08
CA GLU A 203 7.27 15.93 -14.53
C GLU A 203 7.82 14.57 -14.99
N ARG A 204 7.21 14.08 -16.08
CA ARG A 204 7.48 12.79 -16.70
C ARG A 204 8.98 12.56 -16.96
N LEU A 205 9.49 11.48 -16.39
CA LEU A 205 10.78 10.91 -16.76
C LEU A 205 10.60 9.91 -17.91
N GLU A 206 11.68 9.61 -18.63
CA GLU A 206 11.67 8.67 -19.75
C GLU A 206 11.14 7.27 -19.35
N ARG A 207 10.71 6.47 -20.33
CA ARG A 207 10.09 5.16 -20.08
C ARG A 207 11.05 4.21 -19.36
N ALA A 208 10.52 3.47 -18.39
CA ALA A 208 11.26 2.43 -17.66
C ALA A 208 11.85 1.36 -18.61
N VAL A 209 13.05 0.87 -18.26
CA VAL A 209 13.77 -0.16 -19.05
C VAL A 209 13.20 -1.56 -18.74
N PRO A 210 12.79 -2.37 -19.75
CA PRO A 210 12.17 -3.68 -19.53
C PRO A 210 12.98 -4.67 -18.69
N GLU A 211 14.31 -4.61 -18.75
CA GLU A 211 15.23 -5.52 -18.05
C GLU A 211 15.09 -5.49 -16.52
N GLY A 212 14.58 -4.38 -15.96
CA GLY A 212 14.45 -4.24 -14.51
C GLY A 212 13.27 -4.98 -13.89
N SER A 213 12.20 -5.29 -14.66
CA SER A 213 11.11 -6.12 -14.12
C SER A 213 11.54 -7.58 -13.99
N GLU A 214 12.32 -8.11 -14.94
CA GLU A 214 12.91 -9.45 -14.86
C GLU A 214 13.90 -9.56 -13.69
N ALA A 215 14.69 -8.51 -13.44
CA ALA A 215 15.52 -8.42 -12.24
C ALA A 215 14.66 -8.43 -10.97
N GLY A 216 13.52 -7.74 -10.97
CA GLY A 216 12.55 -7.76 -9.88
C GLY A 216 12.00 -9.16 -9.58
N MET A 217 11.69 -9.93 -10.63
CA MET A 217 11.26 -11.33 -10.48
C MET A 217 12.34 -12.16 -9.76
N ARG A 218 13.61 -12.04 -10.17
CA ARG A 218 14.73 -12.72 -9.52
C ARG A 218 14.96 -12.26 -8.08
N VAL A 219 14.75 -10.97 -7.77
CA VAL A 219 14.76 -10.45 -6.40
C VAL A 219 13.67 -11.14 -5.57
N TYR A 220 12.46 -11.24 -6.08
CA TYR A 220 11.34 -11.85 -5.36
C TYR A 220 11.57 -13.34 -5.12
N GLU A 221 12.03 -14.08 -6.14
CA GLU A 221 12.39 -15.49 -6.02
C GLU A 221 13.47 -15.74 -4.97
N ALA A 222 14.52 -14.91 -4.96
CA ALA A 222 15.58 -15.00 -3.97
C ALA A 222 15.03 -14.77 -2.54
N LEU A 223 14.25 -13.71 -2.33
CA LEU A 223 13.67 -13.38 -1.02
C LEU A 223 12.67 -14.44 -0.54
N ASN A 224 11.78 -14.92 -1.41
CA ASN A 224 10.84 -16.01 -1.11
C ASN A 224 11.57 -17.31 -0.73
N SER A 225 12.78 -17.53 -1.27
CA SER A 225 13.62 -18.69 -0.97
C SER A 225 14.53 -18.48 0.26
N GLY A 226 14.40 -17.36 0.97
CA GLY A 226 15.27 -17.00 2.10
C GLY A 226 16.71 -16.67 1.70
N LYS A 227 16.97 -16.38 0.42
CA LYS A 227 18.29 -16.04 -0.11
C LYS A 227 18.44 -14.53 -0.25
N ARG A 228 19.69 -14.06 -0.25
CA ARG A 228 20.02 -12.68 -0.57
C ARG A 228 20.00 -12.48 -2.10
N PRO A 229 19.27 -11.49 -2.64
CA PRO A 229 19.34 -11.14 -4.05
C PRO A 229 20.72 -10.63 -4.46
N SER A 230 21.05 -10.72 -5.75
CA SER A 230 22.31 -10.18 -6.28
C SER A 230 22.32 -8.64 -6.24
N ALA A 231 23.49 -8.02 -6.09
CA ALA A 231 23.59 -6.56 -6.07
C ALA A 231 23.18 -5.92 -7.40
N GLU A 232 23.42 -6.62 -8.50
CA GLU A 232 23.02 -6.22 -9.85
C GLU A 232 21.49 -6.21 -9.98
N ASP A 233 20.81 -7.30 -9.60
CA ASP A 233 19.35 -7.38 -9.68
C ASP A 233 18.69 -6.33 -8.77
N ILE A 234 19.25 -6.09 -7.57
CA ILE A 234 18.76 -5.04 -6.67
C ILE A 234 18.82 -3.67 -7.36
N THR A 235 19.93 -3.37 -8.03
CA THR A 235 20.14 -2.08 -8.69
C THR A 235 19.17 -1.91 -9.87
N LEU A 236 19.09 -2.91 -10.75
CA LEU A 236 18.21 -2.90 -11.91
C LEU A 236 16.73 -2.78 -11.50
N TYR A 237 16.29 -3.60 -10.55
CA TYR A 237 14.92 -3.56 -10.04
C TYR A 237 14.59 -2.24 -9.35
N SER A 238 15.50 -1.70 -8.52
CA SER A 238 15.26 -0.44 -7.81
C SER A 238 15.12 0.74 -8.77
N ASN A 239 15.95 0.79 -9.82
CA ASN A 239 15.86 1.82 -10.85
C ASN A 239 14.56 1.69 -11.64
N TRP A 240 14.24 0.48 -12.11
CA TRP A 240 12.98 0.22 -12.82
C TRP A 240 11.76 0.58 -11.98
N LYS A 241 11.75 0.24 -10.69
CA LYS A 241 10.65 0.57 -9.79
C LYS A 241 10.47 2.09 -9.66
N ALA A 242 11.56 2.84 -9.53
CA ALA A 242 11.51 4.30 -9.48
C ALA A 242 10.91 4.89 -10.77
N ASP A 243 11.37 4.44 -11.93
CA ASP A 243 10.87 4.90 -13.24
C ASP A 243 9.41 4.48 -13.47
N PHE A 244 9.05 3.26 -13.09
CA PHE A 244 7.70 2.73 -13.20
C PHE A 244 6.71 3.57 -12.39
N ILE A 245 7.02 3.85 -11.12
CA ILE A 245 6.18 4.69 -10.27
C ILE A 245 6.11 6.13 -10.81
N ALA A 246 7.22 6.73 -11.23
CA ALA A 246 7.21 8.07 -11.82
C ALA A 246 6.29 8.15 -13.05
N ASN A 247 6.28 7.10 -13.89
CA ASN A 247 5.42 7.01 -15.06
C ASN A 247 3.93 6.89 -14.72
N LEU A 248 3.54 6.16 -13.66
CA LEU A 248 2.13 6.03 -13.23
C LEU A 248 1.48 7.38 -12.93
N PHE A 249 2.30 8.29 -12.44
CA PHE A 249 1.93 9.59 -11.92
C PHE A 249 1.97 10.70 -12.99
N SER A 250 2.66 10.45 -14.10
CA SER A 250 2.77 11.37 -15.23
C SER A 250 1.54 11.26 -16.15
N VAL A 251 0.48 12.01 -15.87
CA VAL A 251 -0.71 12.15 -16.74
C VAL A 251 -1.12 13.61 -16.87
#